data_AF-A0A9D9Q6D1-F1
#
_entry.id   AF-A0A9D9Q6D1-F1
#
_cell.length_a   1.000
_cell.length_b   1.000
_cell.length_c   1.000
_cell.angle_alpha   90.00
_cell.angle_beta   90.00
_cell.angle_gamma   90.00
#
_symmetry.space_group_name_H-M   'P 1'
#
loop_
_entity.id
_entity.type
_entity.pdbx_description
1 polymer ?
#
loop_
_entity_poly.entity_id
_entity_poly.type
_entity_poly.pdbx_seq_one_letter_code
_entity_poly.pdbx_strand_id
1 'polypeptide(L)'
;MYNPLSWPPSPYLNVLPIAFHITPDIGQDIRFMWEGEGGEWLKAHAPIGCRDISTKTILENNGIPAYFSGCLTLTIEPLKNCEYHGKVVLSDLPPEIVHFVMTRTKKETFYLSHTVNLTVKHSWDMRRNLTEQLLKIYQGASLVVTSRLHSALPCLALGTPVLLVSSMLDNARIQTYLPFLHHTTPQDLLNGNFTYDFNLPVKNPSKHIEIAQSLRRRCKEFIDECEKNPFKEPRVDYEETVKRIRRLKSIAFHR
;
A
#
# COMPACT_ATOMS: atom_id res chain seq x y z
N MET A 1 0.09 4.18 11.50
CA MET A 1 -0.01 5.61 11.86
C MET A 1 1.36 6.06 12.31
N TYR A 2 1.87 7.20 11.83
CA TYR A 2 3.19 7.68 12.26
C TYR A 2 3.18 8.31 13.66
N ASN A 3 2.00 8.68 14.18
CA ASN A 3 1.81 9.15 15.55
C ASN A 3 0.83 8.24 16.31
N PRO A 4 1.29 7.44 17.31
CA PRO A 4 0.45 6.59 18.16
C PRO A 4 -0.68 7.33 18.86
N LEU A 5 -0.51 8.63 19.14
CA LEU A 5 -1.48 9.47 19.85
C LEU A 5 -2.76 9.71 19.06
N SER A 6 -2.72 9.49 17.74
CA SER A 6 -3.89 9.63 16.87
C SER A 6 -4.73 8.36 16.73
N TRP A 7 -4.30 7.25 17.35
CA TRP A 7 -5.08 6.00 17.43
C TRP A 7 -5.96 5.99 18.68
N PRO A 8 -7.16 5.37 18.70
CA PRO A 8 -7.95 5.03 17.52
C PRO A 8 -8.42 6.30 16.78
N PRO A 9 -9.00 6.16 15.57
CA PRO A 9 -9.55 7.28 14.83
C PRO A 9 -10.51 8.14 15.67
N SER A 10 -10.64 9.41 15.31
CA SER A 10 -11.60 10.30 15.94
C SER A 10 -13.03 9.73 15.86
N PRO A 11 -13.84 9.80 16.93
CA PRO A 11 -15.25 9.39 16.86
C PRO A 11 -16.06 10.23 15.87
N TYR A 12 -15.56 11.40 15.46
CA TYR A 12 -16.15 12.24 14.42
C TYR A 12 -15.86 11.76 12.98
N LEU A 13 -15.15 10.64 12.82
CA LEU A 13 -14.88 10.04 11.52
C LEU A 13 -15.65 8.72 11.41
N ASN A 14 -16.47 8.60 10.37
CA ASN A 14 -16.97 7.30 9.93
C ASN A 14 -15.86 6.60 9.14
N VAL A 15 -15.36 5.47 9.63
CA VAL A 15 -14.18 4.80 9.07
C VAL A 15 -14.54 3.40 8.60
N LEU A 16 -14.24 3.12 7.33
CA LEU A 16 -14.18 1.76 6.81
C LEU A 16 -12.77 1.19 7.07
N PRO A 17 -12.59 0.20 7.96
CA PRO A 17 -11.29 -0.41 8.22
C PRO A 17 -10.93 -1.37 7.08
N ILE A 18 -10.44 -0.82 5.97
CA ILE A 18 -10.04 -1.55 4.76
C ILE A 18 -8.61 -1.22 4.37
N ALA A 19 -7.89 -2.17 3.76
CA ALA A 19 -6.46 -2.08 3.51
C ALA A 19 -5.65 -1.63 4.75
N PHE A 20 -6.07 -2.07 5.93
CA PHE A 20 -5.46 -1.75 7.21
C PHE A 20 -4.07 -2.39 7.33
N HIS A 21 -3.06 -1.63 7.74
CA HIS A 21 -1.67 -2.12 7.80
C HIS A 21 -1.03 -1.78 9.15
N ILE A 22 -0.42 -2.79 9.77
CA ILE A 22 0.42 -2.64 10.96
C ILE A 22 1.85 -2.97 10.57
N THR A 23 2.77 -2.05 10.84
CA THR A 23 4.21 -2.32 10.83
C THR A 23 4.68 -2.27 12.27
N PRO A 24 5.04 -3.41 12.88
CA PRO A 24 5.71 -3.40 14.17
C PRO A 24 7.06 -2.70 14.01
N ASP A 25 7.28 -1.64 14.77
CA ASP A 25 8.60 -0.99 14.83
C ASP A 25 9.41 -1.61 15.95
N ILE A 26 10.71 -1.81 15.72
CA ILE A 26 11.59 -2.48 16.68
C ILE A 26 11.75 -1.57 17.90
N GLY A 27 11.36 -2.08 19.08
CA GLY A 27 11.48 -1.36 20.35
C GLY A 27 10.31 -0.44 20.71
N GLN A 28 9.23 -0.41 19.91
CA GLN A 28 7.98 0.24 20.31
C GLN A 28 6.97 -0.78 20.82
N ASP A 29 6.42 -0.55 22.00
CA ASP A 29 5.25 -1.29 22.48
C ASP A 29 4.03 -0.87 21.65
N ILE A 30 3.62 -1.72 20.71
CA ILE A 30 2.46 -1.50 19.85
C ILE A 30 1.18 -2.15 20.38
N ARG A 31 1.19 -2.71 21.61
CA ARG A 31 0.00 -3.36 22.20
C ARG A 31 -1.20 -2.44 22.32
N PHE A 32 -0.98 -1.13 22.46
CA PHE A 32 -2.03 -0.11 22.42
C PHE A 32 -2.89 -0.15 21.14
N MET A 33 -2.43 -0.83 20.08
CA MET A 33 -3.19 -1.04 18.87
C MET A 33 -4.41 -1.94 19.11
N TRP A 34 -4.26 -3.04 19.86
CA TRP A 34 -5.29 -4.07 20.07
C TRP A 34 -5.71 -4.26 21.54
N GLU A 35 -5.09 -3.54 22.47
CA GLU A 35 -5.50 -3.45 23.86
C GLU A 35 -6.23 -2.11 24.15
N GLY A 36 -7.00 -2.07 25.23
CA GLY A 36 -7.76 -0.89 25.65
C GLY A 36 -8.65 -0.31 24.54
N GLU A 37 -8.69 1.02 24.44
CA GLU A 37 -9.51 1.75 23.46
C GLU A 37 -9.22 1.33 22.00
N GLY A 38 -7.97 0.99 21.68
CA GLY A 38 -7.60 0.54 20.34
C GLY A 38 -8.24 -0.80 20.00
N GLY A 39 -8.17 -1.75 20.94
CA GLY A 39 -8.82 -3.05 20.84
C GLY A 39 -10.35 -2.95 20.80
N GLU A 40 -10.94 -2.12 21.66
CA GLU A 40 -12.39 -1.87 21.67
C GLU A 40 -12.86 -1.31 20.33
N TRP A 41 -12.15 -0.32 19.78
CA TRP A 41 -12.45 0.23 18.46
C TRP A 41 -12.33 -0.84 17.36
N LEU A 42 -11.25 -1.64 17.35
CA LEU A 42 -11.07 -2.70 16.37
C LEU A 42 -12.17 -3.77 16.45
N LYS A 43 -12.57 -4.18 17.65
CA LYS A 43 -13.67 -5.16 17.85
C LYS A 43 -15.00 -4.60 17.39
N ALA A 44 -15.29 -3.33 17.67
CA ALA A 44 -16.51 -2.66 17.24
C ALA A 44 -16.62 -2.52 15.71
N HIS A 45 -15.48 -2.44 15.01
CA HIS A 45 -15.43 -2.32 13.55
C HIS A 45 -15.03 -3.62 12.85
N ALA A 46 -14.98 -4.73 13.58
CA ALA A 46 -14.63 -6.03 13.03
C ALA A 46 -15.73 -6.57 12.07
N PRO A 47 -15.37 -7.38 11.06
CA PRO A 47 -14.02 -7.84 10.76
C PRO A 47 -13.17 -6.78 10.02
N ILE A 48 -11.90 -6.68 10.41
CA ILE A 48 -10.95 -5.69 9.85
C ILE A 48 -10.38 -6.15 8.51
N GLY A 49 -10.57 -5.33 7.47
CA GLY A 49 -9.99 -5.55 6.16
C GLY A 49 -8.51 -5.20 6.14
N CYS A 50 -7.65 -6.21 6.22
CA CYS A 50 -6.21 -6.05 6.29
C CYS A 50 -5.57 -5.90 4.91
N ARG A 51 -4.52 -5.09 4.82
CA ARG A 51 -3.72 -4.89 3.62
C ARG A 51 -2.92 -6.13 3.28
N ASP A 52 -2.42 -6.86 4.27
CA ASP A 52 -1.52 -7.99 4.07
C ASP A 52 -1.78 -9.10 5.08
N ILE A 53 -1.28 -10.30 4.77
CA ILE A 53 -1.46 -11.48 5.63
C ILE A 53 -0.79 -11.28 6.98
N SER A 54 0.38 -10.63 7.04
CA SER A 54 1.02 -10.31 8.32
C SER A 54 0.12 -9.50 9.24
N THR A 55 -0.53 -8.44 8.75
CA THR A 55 -1.44 -7.62 9.55
C THR A 55 -2.67 -8.44 9.98
N LYS A 56 -3.23 -9.26 9.09
CA LYS A 56 -4.35 -10.17 9.41
C LYS A 56 -3.98 -11.10 10.57
N THR A 57 -2.85 -11.79 10.47
CA THR A 57 -2.38 -12.74 11.48
C THR A 57 -2.12 -12.03 12.81
N ILE A 58 -1.53 -10.83 12.81
CA ILE A 58 -1.33 -10.04 14.03
C ILE A 58 -2.68 -9.77 14.72
N LEU A 59 -3.71 -9.35 13.98
CA LEU A 59 -5.01 -9.07 14.55
C LEU A 59 -5.73 -10.33 15.06
N GLU A 60 -5.73 -11.40 14.28
CA GLU A 60 -6.36 -12.68 14.65
C GLU A 60 -5.73 -13.28 15.91
N ASN A 61 -4.39 -13.25 16.02
CA ASN A 61 -3.67 -13.73 17.21
C ASN A 61 -4.00 -12.92 18.48
N ASN A 62 -4.49 -11.68 18.32
CA ASN A 62 -4.93 -10.82 19.42
C ASN A 62 -6.46 -10.79 19.58
N GLY A 63 -7.18 -11.76 19.00
CA GLY A 63 -8.63 -11.92 19.18
C GLY A 63 -9.47 -10.87 18.45
N ILE A 64 -8.93 -10.23 17.41
CA ILE A 64 -9.64 -9.28 16.55
C ILE A 64 -9.97 -9.98 15.23
N PRO A 65 -11.26 -10.21 14.90
CA PRO A 65 -11.63 -10.79 13.61
C PRO A 65 -11.12 -9.94 12.45
N ALA A 66 -10.44 -10.56 11.50
CA ALA A 66 -9.83 -9.88 10.38
C ALA A 66 -9.85 -10.74 9.11
N TYR A 67 -9.79 -10.10 7.95
CA TYR A 67 -9.71 -10.78 6.67
C TYR A 67 -8.73 -10.05 5.75
N PHE A 68 -8.23 -10.73 4.72
CA PHE A 68 -7.36 -10.10 3.73
C PHE A 68 -8.20 -9.32 2.71
N SER A 69 -8.00 -8.00 2.67
CA SER A 69 -8.67 -7.08 1.73
C SER A 69 -7.77 -6.65 0.57
N GLY A 70 -6.45 -6.60 0.76
CA GLY A 70 -5.50 -6.15 -0.26
C GLY A 70 -5.17 -4.65 -0.19
N CYS A 71 -4.34 -4.17 -1.11
CA CYS A 71 -3.88 -2.78 -1.14
C CYS A 71 -4.84 -1.93 -1.98
N LEU A 72 -5.27 -0.78 -1.45
CA LEU A 72 -6.11 0.17 -2.20
C LEU A 72 -5.52 0.61 -3.53
N THR A 73 -4.19 0.58 -3.71
CA THR A 73 -3.60 0.92 -5.02
C THR A 73 -3.99 -0.05 -6.14
N LEU A 74 -4.48 -1.24 -5.81
CA LEU A 74 -5.03 -2.19 -6.79
C LEU A 74 -6.33 -1.69 -7.43
N THR A 75 -7.00 -0.71 -6.82
CA THR A 75 -8.24 -0.14 -7.37
C THR A 75 -8.02 1.01 -8.34
N ILE A 76 -6.76 1.48 -8.50
CA ILE A 76 -6.41 2.54 -9.45
C ILE A 76 -6.89 2.15 -10.85
N GLU A 77 -7.56 3.09 -11.51
CA GLU A 77 -8.06 2.92 -12.86
C GLU A 77 -7.14 3.60 -13.87
N PRO A 78 -7.12 3.14 -15.13
CA PRO A 78 -6.39 3.82 -16.19
C PRO A 78 -6.75 5.30 -16.28
N LEU A 79 -5.73 6.14 -16.23
CA LEU A 79 -5.83 7.58 -16.34
C LEU A 79 -6.17 7.99 -17.77
N LYS A 80 -7.07 8.97 -17.91
CA LYS A 80 -7.39 9.60 -19.19
C LYS A 80 -6.20 10.44 -19.68
N ASN A 81 -6.09 10.61 -21.00
CA ASN A 81 -5.08 11.45 -21.64
C ASN A 81 -3.63 11.06 -21.26
N CYS A 82 -3.37 9.76 -21.16
CA CYS A 82 -2.02 9.23 -20.95
C CYS A 82 -1.48 8.68 -22.27
N GLU A 83 -0.39 9.24 -22.76
CA GLU A 83 0.28 8.76 -23.96
C GLU A 83 1.15 7.54 -23.65
N TYR A 84 1.13 6.55 -24.53
CA TYR A 84 2.03 5.41 -24.45
C TYR A 84 3.39 5.78 -25.04
N HIS A 85 4.39 5.95 -24.17
CA HIS A 85 5.76 6.30 -24.58
C HIS A 85 6.65 5.07 -24.82
N GLY A 86 6.21 3.86 -24.44
CA GLY A 86 6.89 2.59 -24.79
C GLY A 86 8.26 2.36 -24.13
N LYS A 87 8.77 3.30 -23.35
CA LYS A 87 10.03 3.18 -22.59
C LYS A 87 9.96 2.09 -21.50
N VAL A 88 11.11 1.55 -21.12
CA VAL A 88 11.26 0.72 -19.92
C VAL A 88 11.56 1.63 -18.74
N VAL A 89 10.73 1.59 -17.71
CA VAL A 89 10.87 2.41 -16.50
C VAL A 89 11.60 1.63 -15.42
N LEU A 90 12.67 2.20 -14.89
CA LEU A 90 13.52 1.61 -13.85
C LEU A 90 13.30 2.39 -12.55
N SER A 91 12.69 1.77 -11.54
CA SER A 91 12.25 2.46 -10.32
C SER A 91 12.95 1.93 -9.07
N ASP A 92 13.76 2.80 -8.44
CA ASP A 92 14.47 2.53 -7.18
C ASP A 92 15.25 1.21 -7.17
N LEU A 93 15.84 0.85 -8.31
CA LEU A 93 16.68 -0.34 -8.45
C LEU A 93 18.12 -0.03 -8.03
N PRO A 94 18.85 -1.03 -7.48
CA PRO A 94 20.30 -0.92 -7.32
C PRO A 94 21.00 -0.63 -8.66
N PRO A 95 22.10 0.16 -8.67
CA PRO A 95 22.80 0.54 -9.90
C PRO A 95 23.20 -0.64 -10.80
N GLU A 96 23.61 -1.76 -10.22
CA GLU A 96 23.98 -2.98 -10.93
C GLU A 96 22.80 -3.60 -11.69
N ILE A 97 21.59 -3.53 -11.13
CA ILE A 97 20.37 -4.00 -11.82
C ILE A 97 19.94 -3.02 -12.90
N VAL A 98 20.04 -1.71 -12.65
CA VAL A 98 19.81 -0.69 -13.68
C VAL A 98 20.71 -0.95 -14.89
N HIS A 99 22.00 -1.12 -14.66
CA HIS A 99 22.97 -1.41 -15.72
C HIS A 99 22.67 -2.75 -16.43
N PHE A 100 22.32 -3.79 -15.68
CA PHE A 100 21.95 -5.09 -16.24
C PHE A 100 20.76 -5.00 -17.21
N VAL A 101 19.71 -4.25 -16.85
CA VAL A 101 18.53 -4.07 -17.71
C VAL A 101 18.87 -3.23 -18.94
N MET A 102 19.57 -2.10 -18.76
CA MET A 102 19.95 -1.19 -19.85
C MET A 102 20.78 -1.89 -20.93
N THR A 103 21.64 -2.84 -20.55
CA THR A 103 22.47 -3.59 -21.50
C THR A 103 21.72 -4.71 -22.25
N ARG A 104 20.50 -5.04 -21.84
CA ARG A 104 19.70 -6.18 -22.37
C ARG A 104 18.39 -5.75 -23.04
N THR A 105 18.03 -4.48 -22.95
CA THR A 105 16.89 -3.91 -23.68
C THR A 105 17.37 -3.06 -24.85
N LYS A 106 16.63 -3.09 -25.95
CA LYS A 106 16.79 -2.20 -27.11
C LYS A 106 15.88 -0.97 -27.00
N LYS A 107 14.97 -0.96 -26.02
CA LYS A 107 14.05 0.15 -25.77
C LYS A 107 14.74 1.23 -24.97
N GLU A 108 14.34 2.47 -25.17
CA GLU A 108 14.77 3.58 -24.32
C GLU A 108 14.38 3.31 -22.86
N THR A 109 15.29 3.64 -21.92
CA THR A 109 15.07 3.46 -20.49
C THR A 109 14.92 4.80 -19.77
N PHE A 110 14.05 4.85 -18.77
CA PHE A 110 13.85 6.01 -17.91
C PHE A 110 13.99 5.61 -16.45
N TYR A 111 14.91 6.25 -15.71
CA TYR A 111 15.08 5.99 -14.28
C TYR A 111 14.25 6.96 -13.43
N LEU A 112 13.62 6.45 -12.37
CA LEU A 112 12.92 7.26 -11.38
C LEU A 112 13.13 6.73 -9.95
N SER A 113 12.95 7.62 -8.97
CA SER A 113 12.96 7.26 -7.56
C SER A 113 11.74 7.82 -6.83
N HIS A 114 11.24 7.08 -5.86
CA HIS A 114 10.19 7.55 -4.94
C HIS A 114 10.75 8.33 -3.75
N THR A 115 12.07 8.44 -3.65
CA THR A 115 12.70 9.33 -2.67
C THR A 115 12.58 10.76 -3.19
N VAL A 116 11.52 11.43 -2.75
CA VAL A 116 11.21 12.81 -3.12
C VAL A 116 11.36 13.72 -1.90
N ASN A 117 11.81 14.96 -2.10
CA ASN A 117 11.89 15.96 -1.03
C ASN A 117 10.52 16.61 -0.78
N LEU A 118 9.52 15.80 -0.40
CA LEU A 118 8.19 16.28 -0.04
C LEU A 118 8.06 16.40 1.47
N THR A 119 7.87 17.63 1.95
CA THR A 119 7.54 17.93 3.36
C THR A 119 6.05 18.27 3.52
N VAL A 120 5.59 18.35 4.78
CA VAL A 120 4.23 18.79 5.15
C VAL A 120 3.85 20.18 4.61
N LYS A 121 4.84 20.99 4.19
CA LYS A 121 4.62 22.33 3.62
C LYS A 121 4.03 22.31 2.21
N HIS A 122 4.12 21.20 1.49
CA HIS A 122 3.52 21.10 0.17
C HIS A 122 2.00 20.95 0.28
N SER A 123 1.27 21.59 -0.64
CA SER A 123 -0.19 21.49 -0.65
C SER A 123 -0.64 20.08 -0.99
N TRP A 124 -1.86 19.76 -0.58
CA TRP A 124 -2.48 18.49 -0.91
C TRP A 124 -2.67 18.34 -2.45
N ASP A 125 -3.03 19.42 -3.16
CA ASP A 125 -3.12 19.45 -4.63
C ASP A 125 -1.80 19.12 -5.32
N MET A 126 -0.69 19.70 -4.85
CA MET A 126 0.63 19.45 -5.43
C MET A 126 1.01 17.97 -5.28
N ARG A 127 0.77 17.38 -4.11
CA ARG A 127 1.03 15.95 -3.86
C ARG A 127 0.17 15.05 -4.75
N ARG A 128 -1.11 15.39 -4.94
CA ARG A 128 -1.99 14.67 -5.87
C ARG A 128 -1.44 14.76 -7.30
N ASN A 129 -1.10 15.96 -7.77
CA ASN A 129 -0.59 16.16 -9.13
C ASN A 129 0.70 15.37 -9.39
N LEU A 130 1.67 15.41 -8.47
CA LEU A 130 2.89 14.60 -8.58
C LEU A 130 2.61 13.09 -8.64
N THR A 131 1.64 12.63 -7.85
CA THR A 131 1.20 11.23 -7.86
C THR A 131 0.57 10.87 -9.21
N GLU A 132 -0.31 11.71 -9.75
CA GLU A 132 -0.93 11.50 -11.06
C GLU A 132 0.10 11.48 -12.19
N GLN A 133 1.10 12.39 -12.17
CA GLN A 133 2.19 12.38 -13.14
C GLN A 133 2.99 11.08 -13.09
N LEU A 134 3.30 10.60 -11.89
CA LEU A 134 4.02 9.33 -11.72
C LEU A 134 3.20 8.14 -12.23
N LEU A 135 1.89 8.11 -11.97
CA LEU A 135 1.00 7.07 -12.48
C LEU A 135 0.90 7.11 -14.01
N LYS A 136 0.93 8.29 -14.64
CA LYS A 136 1.00 8.41 -16.11
C LYS A 136 2.30 7.84 -16.68
N ILE A 137 3.44 8.08 -16.01
CA ILE A 137 4.73 7.47 -16.39
C ILE A 137 4.64 5.94 -16.34
N TYR A 138 3.99 5.37 -15.32
CA TYR A 138 3.78 3.92 -15.28
C TYR A 138 2.84 3.44 -16.38
N GLN A 139 1.71 4.11 -16.57
CA GLN A 139 0.71 3.69 -17.56
C GLN A 139 1.25 3.76 -19.00
N GLY A 140 2.10 4.73 -19.31
CA GLY A 140 2.70 4.89 -20.63
C GLY A 140 3.89 3.96 -20.93
N ALA A 141 4.40 3.23 -19.93
CA ALA A 141 5.57 2.38 -20.06
C ALA A 141 5.27 1.06 -20.78
N SER A 142 6.28 0.51 -21.49
CA SER A 142 6.17 -0.85 -22.01
C SER A 142 6.45 -1.92 -20.94
N LEU A 143 7.26 -1.56 -19.94
CA LEU A 143 7.60 -2.39 -18.78
C LEU A 143 8.06 -1.48 -17.65
N VAL A 144 7.68 -1.81 -16.42
CA VAL A 144 8.26 -1.24 -15.21
C VAL A 144 9.09 -2.31 -14.50
N VAL A 145 10.35 -2.02 -14.21
CA VAL A 145 11.20 -2.85 -13.35
C VAL A 145 11.45 -2.07 -12.07
N THR A 146 11.13 -2.64 -10.92
CA THR A 146 11.16 -1.91 -9.64
C THR A 146 11.54 -2.80 -8.47
N SER A 147 12.13 -2.22 -7.43
CA SER A 147 12.32 -2.88 -6.13
C SER A 147 11.17 -2.65 -5.16
N ARG A 148 10.22 -1.75 -5.49
CA ARG A 148 9.17 -1.29 -4.58
C ARG A 148 7.83 -1.93 -4.89
N LEU A 149 7.27 -2.62 -3.89
CA LEU A 149 5.89 -3.11 -3.93
C LEU A 149 4.88 -1.99 -4.23
N HIS A 150 5.13 -0.78 -3.72
CA HIS A 150 4.27 0.39 -3.93
C HIS A 150 4.32 0.97 -5.34
N SER A 151 5.27 0.55 -6.17
CA SER A 151 5.30 0.86 -7.61
C SER A 151 4.72 -0.32 -8.40
N ALA A 152 5.00 -1.56 -7.96
CA ALA A 152 4.50 -2.76 -8.60
C ALA A 152 2.97 -2.88 -8.58
N LEU A 153 2.31 -2.63 -7.44
CA LEU A 153 0.86 -2.79 -7.34
C LEU A 153 0.05 -1.76 -8.15
N PRO A 154 0.42 -0.46 -8.21
CA PRO A 154 -0.18 0.46 -9.17
C PRO A 154 0.02 0.03 -10.63
N CYS A 155 1.21 -0.41 -11.03
CA CYS A 155 1.45 -0.90 -12.39
C CYS A 155 0.54 -2.09 -12.73
N LEU A 156 0.39 -3.00 -11.77
CA LEU A 156 -0.51 -4.13 -11.87
C LEU A 156 -1.97 -3.68 -12.11
N ALA A 157 -2.46 -2.70 -11.33
CA ALA A 157 -3.80 -2.12 -11.46
C ALA A 157 -4.02 -1.42 -12.82
N LEU A 158 -3.01 -0.72 -13.31
CA LEU A 158 -3.01 -0.02 -14.59
C LEU A 158 -2.87 -0.96 -15.80
N GLY A 159 -2.53 -2.23 -15.57
CA GLY A 159 -2.27 -3.21 -16.61
C GLY A 159 -0.88 -3.09 -17.27
N THR A 160 -0.02 -2.18 -16.78
CA THR A 160 1.37 -2.05 -17.24
C THR A 160 2.17 -3.28 -16.82
N PRO A 161 2.86 -3.99 -17.74
CA PRO A 161 3.75 -5.08 -17.38
C PRO A 161 4.76 -4.65 -16.31
N VAL A 162 4.93 -5.46 -15.27
CA VAL A 162 5.83 -5.13 -14.15
C VAL A 162 6.63 -6.33 -13.66
N LEU A 163 7.91 -6.10 -13.40
CA LEU A 163 8.83 -7.04 -12.77
C LEU A 163 9.33 -6.46 -11.44
N LEU A 164 9.07 -7.18 -10.35
CA LEU A 164 9.58 -6.85 -9.02
C LEU A 164 10.95 -7.49 -8.80
N VAL A 165 12.00 -6.69 -8.66
CA VAL A 165 13.37 -7.13 -8.35
C VAL A 165 13.73 -6.66 -6.94
N SER A 166 13.67 -7.55 -5.95
CA SER A 166 13.84 -7.18 -4.54
C SER A 166 14.71 -8.19 -3.80
N SER A 167 15.53 -7.70 -2.87
CA SER A 167 16.26 -8.55 -1.92
C SER A 167 15.41 -8.98 -0.72
N MET A 168 14.21 -8.41 -0.55
CA MET A 168 13.33 -8.61 0.60
C MET A 168 12.09 -9.46 0.24
N LEU A 169 12.23 -10.43 -0.67
CA LEU A 169 11.10 -11.27 -1.07
C LEU A 169 10.57 -12.14 0.07
N ASP A 170 11.40 -12.44 1.06
CA ASP A 170 11.07 -13.14 2.29
C ASP A 170 10.30 -12.27 3.30
N ASN A 171 10.24 -10.95 3.10
CA ASN A 171 9.46 -10.07 3.96
C ASN A 171 7.95 -10.40 3.85
N ALA A 172 7.30 -10.70 4.98
CA ALA A 172 5.89 -11.13 5.03
C ALA A 172 4.91 -10.18 4.30
N ARG A 173 5.19 -8.87 4.33
CA ARG A 173 4.39 -7.86 3.62
C ARG A 173 4.50 -8.02 2.10
N ILE A 174 5.70 -8.32 1.59
CA ILE A 174 5.94 -8.54 0.16
C ILE A 174 5.41 -9.91 -0.25
N GLN A 175 5.66 -10.96 0.54
CA GLN A 175 5.21 -12.33 0.29
C GLN A 175 3.72 -12.42 -0.03
N THR A 176 2.89 -11.64 0.66
CA THR A 176 1.44 -11.58 0.42
C THR A 176 1.08 -11.33 -1.06
N TYR A 177 1.91 -10.57 -1.78
CA TYR A 177 1.62 -10.12 -3.14
C TYR A 177 2.43 -10.82 -4.23
N LEU A 178 3.44 -11.62 -3.86
CA LEU A 178 4.26 -12.35 -4.84
C LEU A 178 3.45 -13.25 -5.79
N PRO A 179 2.37 -13.92 -5.36
CA PRO A 179 1.53 -14.71 -6.28
C PRO A 179 0.84 -13.89 -7.39
N PHE A 180 0.84 -12.55 -7.29
CA PHE A 180 0.24 -11.64 -8.25
C PHE A 180 1.25 -10.96 -9.18
N LEU A 181 2.55 -11.16 -8.93
CA LEU A 181 3.64 -10.42 -9.58
C LEU A 181 4.65 -11.37 -10.19
N HIS A 182 5.20 -10.99 -11.34
CA HIS A 182 6.50 -11.50 -11.77
C HIS A 182 7.56 -10.91 -10.86
N HIS A 183 8.41 -11.75 -10.28
CA HIS A 183 9.39 -11.31 -9.29
C HIS A 183 10.66 -12.16 -9.31
N THR A 184 11.76 -11.55 -8.88
CA THR A 184 13.07 -12.21 -8.74
C THR A 184 13.92 -11.46 -7.71
N THR A 185 15.01 -12.08 -7.26
CA THR A 185 16.06 -11.38 -6.52
C THR A 185 17.06 -10.73 -7.48
N PRO A 186 17.81 -9.69 -7.04
CA PRO A 186 18.96 -9.17 -7.76
C PRO A 186 19.97 -10.28 -8.13
N GLN A 187 20.27 -11.17 -7.19
CA GLN A 187 21.26 -12.24 -7.36
C GLN A 187 20.84 -13.24 -8.45
N ASP A 188 19.60 -13.71 -8.42
CA ASP A 188 19.10 -14.67 -9.42
C ASP A 188 19.03 -14.07 -10.82
N LEU A 189 18.69 -12.78 -10.91
CA LEU A 189 18.65 -12.06 -12.18
C LEU A 189 20.06 -11.90 -12.77
N LEU A 190 21.04 -11.47 -11.96
CA LEU A 190 22.42 -11.26 -12.40
C LEU A 190 23.12 -12.56 -12.79
N ASN A 191 22.87 -13.64 -12.03
CA ASN A 191 23.50 -14.95 -12.25
C ASN A 191 22.84 -15.75 -13.39
N GLY A 192 21.71 -15.28 -13.93
CA GLY A 192 20.97 -15.99 -14.98
C GLY A 192 20.09 -17.14 -14.48
N ASN A 193 19.89 -17.27 -13.16
CA ASN A 193 18.92 -18.21 -12.56
C ASN A 193 17.47 -17.81 -12.88
N PHE A 194 17.25 -16.53 -13.20
CA PHE A 194 15.99 -16.01 -13.70
C PHE A 194 16.20 -15.29 -15.03
N THR A 195 15.47 -15.70 -16.06
CA THR A 195 15.53 -15.11 -17.40
C THR A 195 14.27 -14.31 -17.71
N TYR A 196 14.44 -13.11 -18.27
CA TYR A 196 13.35 -12.21 -18.64
C TYR A 196 13.71 -11.41 -19.89
N ASP A 197 12.83 -11.37 -20.88
CA ASP A 197 13.01 -10.53 -22.06
C ASP A 197 12.42 -9.14 -21.82
N PHE A 198 13.29 -8.15 -21.60
CA PHE A 198 12.89 -6.76 -21.38
C PHE A 198 12.29 -6.08 -22.64
N ASN A 199 12.48 -6.66 -23.82
CA ASN A 199 11.90 -6.16 -25.07
C ASN A 199 10.49 -6.70 -25.30
N LEU A 200 10.21 -7.92 -24.83
CA LEU A 200 8.93 -8.62 -24.93
C LEU A 200 8.39 -8.97 -23.54
N PRO A 201 7.99 -7.96 -22.74
CA PRO A 201 7.54 -8.18 -21.38
C PRO A 201 6.27 -9.03 -21.34
N VAL A 202 6.28 -10.03 -20.46
CA VAL A 202 5.15 -10.94 -20.26
C VAL A 202 3.97 -10.21 -19.61
N LYS A 203 2.75 -10.66 -19.94
CA LYS A 203 1.53 -10.14 -19.31
C LYS A 203 1.54 -10.43 -17.81
N ASN A 204 1.07 -9.46 -17.02
CA ASN A 204 0.91 -9.64 -15.58
C ASN A 204 -0.09 -10.76 -15.23
N PRO A 205 0.10 -11.46 -14.11
CA PRO A 205 -0.91 -12.36 -13.55
C PRO A 205 -2.23 -11.64 -13.25
N SER A 206 -3.36 -12.29 -13.52
CA SER A 206 -4.71 -11.71 -13.35
C SER A 206 -5.33 -11.91 -11.96
N LYS A 207 -4.68 -12.68 -11.08
CA LYS A 207 -5.21 -13.05 -9.75
C LYS A 207 -5.54 -11.84 -8.84
N HIS A 208 -4.95 -10.67 -9.09
CA HIS A 208 -5.24 -9.45 -8.34
C HIS A 208 -6.60 -8.82 -8.69
N ILE A 209 -7.23 -9.21 -9.81
CA ILE A 209 -8.45 -8.58 -10.32
C ILE A 209 -9.62 -8.79 -9.35
N GLU A 210 -9.80 -10.00 -8.83
CA GLU A 210 -10.88 -10.30 -7.87
C GLU A 210 -10.71 -9.50 -6.58
N ILE A 211 -9.47 -9.36 -6.09
CA ILE A 211 -9.14 -8.53 -4.92
C ILE A 211 -9.49 -7.07 -5.19
N ALA A 212 -9.08 -6.54 -6.35
CA ALA A 212 -9.39 -5.16 -6.75
C ALA A 212 -10.90 -4.92 -6.88
N GLN A 213 -11.65 -5.86 -7.45
CA GLN A 213 -13.11 -5.77 -7.57
C GLN A 213 -13.79 -5.81 -6.19
N SER A 214 -13.35 -6.69 -5.30
CA SER A 214 -13.86 -6.77 -3.93
C SER A 214 -13.60 -5.48 -3.15
N LEU A 215 -12.38 -4.91 -3.25
CA LEU A 215 -12.04 -3.60 -2.67
C LEU A 215 -12.95 -2.49 -3.22
N ARG A 216 -13.09 -2.39 -4.55
CA ARG A 216 -13.94 -1.37 -5.19
C ARG A 216 -15.38 -1.47 -4.71
N ARG A 217 -15.95 -2.67 -4.68
CA ARG A 217 -17.32 -2.92 -4.22
C ARG A 217 -17.50 -2.44 -2.78
N ARG A 218 -16.63 -2.87 -1.85
CA ARG A 218 -16.74 -2.50 -0.43
C ARG A 218 -16.59 -1.00 -0.20
N CYS A 219 -15.64 -0.36 -0.89
CA CYS A 219 -15.49 1.09 -0.80
C CYS A 219 -16.73 1.81 -1.35
N LYS A 220 -17.28 1.34 -2.48
CA LYS A 220 -18.49 1.92 -3.07
C LYS A 220 -19.70 1.75 -2.16
N GLU A 221 -19.94 0.56 -1.63
CA GLU A 221 -21.04 0.28 -0.70
C GLU A 221 -20.98 1.20 0.53
N PHE A 222 -19.78 1.39 1.10
CA PHE A 222 -19.56 2.29 2.23
C PHE A 222 -19.83 3.77 1.88
N ILE A 223 -19.37 4.24 0.72
CA ILE A 223 -19.64 5.61 0.25
C ILE A 223 -21.15 5.80 0.03
N ASP A 224 -21.78 4.89 -0.70
CA ASP A 224 -23.22 4.94 -0.98
C ASP A 224 -24.05 4.91 0.32
N GLU A 225 -23.59 4.18 1.36
CA GLU A 225 -24.21 4.18 2.69
C GLU A 225 -24.03 5.51 3.41
N CYS A 226 -22.84 6.10 3.38
CA CYS A 226 -22.57 7.40 3.99
C CYS A 226 -23.39 8.53 3.35
N GLU A 227 -23.63 8.47 2.03
CA GLU A 227 -24.47 9.44 1.32
C GLU A 227 -25.96 9.29 1.68
N LYS A 228 -26.44 8.04 1.81
CA LYS A 228 -27.83 7.76 2.20
C LYS A 228 -28.11 8.05 3.67
N ASN A 229 -27.15 7.75 4.54
CA ASN A 229 -27.23 7.92 5.97
C ASN A 229 -26.04 8.76 6.44
N PRO A 230 -26.10 10.10 6.29
CA PRO A 230 -25.04 10.98 6.72
C PRO A 230 -24.67 10.71 8.18
N PHE A 231 -23.38 10.52 8.43
CA PHE A 231 -22.87 10.24 9.75
C PHE A 231 -23.32 11.34 10.72
N LYS A 232 -24.13 10.96 11.71
CA LYS A 232 -24.56 11.88 12.76
C LYS A 232 -23.42 12.02 13.74
N GLU A 233 -22.96 13.26 13.95
CA GLU A 233 -21.92 13.55 14.92
C GLU A 233 -22.28 12.93 16.27
N PRO A 234 -21.42 12.04 16.83
CA PRO A 234 -21.69 11.49 18.13
C PRO A 234 -21.65 12.61 19.17
N ARG A 235 -22.57 12.56 20.14
CA ARG A 235 -22.39 13.34 21.37
C ARG A 235 -21.26 12.70 22.15
N VAL A 236 -20.04 13.18 21.93
CA VAL A 236 -18.88 12.75 22.70
C VAL A 236 -19.02 13.34 24.10
N ASP A 237 -19.31 12.48 25.08
CA ASP A 237 -19.40 12.89 26.48
C ASP A 237 -18.02 13.30 27.00
N TYR A 238 -17.99 14.18 28.00
CA TYR A 238 -16.79 14.59 28.74
C TYR A 238 -15.95 13.37 29.18
N GLU A 239 -16.61 12.27 29.57
CA GLU A 239 -15.93 11.03 29.95
C GLU A 239 -15.07 10.43 28.84
N GLU A 240 -15.52 10.45 27.60
CA GLU A 240 -14.79 9.88 26.46
C GLU A 240 -13.57 10.73 26.11
N THR A 241 -13.70 12.06 26.27
CA THR A 241 -12.57 12.99 26.16
C THR A 241 -11.54 12.75 27.28
N VAL A 242 -12.00 12.54 28.52
CA VAL A 242 -11.12 12.25 29.67
C VAL A 242 -10.41 10.91 29.52
N LYS A 243 -11.08 9.86 29.02
CA LYS A 243 -10.47 8.55 28.72
C LYS A 243 -9.34 8.68 27.72
N ARG A 244 -9.58 9.38 26.60
CA ARG A 244 -8.55 9.65 25.58
C ARG A 244 -7.36 10.42 26.16
N ILE A 245 -7.60 11.45 26.98
CA ILE A 245 -6.53 12.20 27.65
C ILE A 245 -5.73 11.32 28.62
N ARG A 246 -6.39 10.47 29.43
CA ARG A 246 -5.71 9.55 30.35
C ARG A 246 -4.81 8.57 29.59
N ARG A 247 -5.28 8.03 28.47
CA ARG A 247 -4.48 7.15 27.60
C ARG A 247 -3.31 7.88 26.96
N LEU A 248 -3.50 9.11 26.48
CA LEU A 248 -2.39 9.92 25.95
C LEU A 248 -1.32 10.15 27.03
N LYS A 249 -1.73 10.37 28.28
CA LYS A 249 -0.80 10.44 29.41
C LYS A 249 -0.08 9.10 29.67
N SER A 250 -0.77 7.96 29.66
CA SER A 250 -0.11 6.67 29.89
C SER A 250 0.91 6.33 28.79
N ILE A 251 0.64 6.71 27.53
CA ILE A 251 1.59 6.51 26.41
C ILE A 251 2.78 7.48 26.53
N ALA A 252 2.56 8.74 26.93
CA ALA A 252 3.60 9.76 26.99
C ALA A 252 4.50 9.66 28.24
N PHE A 253 3.99 9.15 29.37
CA PHE A 253 4.66 9.16 30.68
C PHE A 253 5.07 7.76 31.19
N HIS A 254 4.95 6.71 30.38
CA HIS A 254 5.54 5.38 30.65
C HIS A 254 6.82 5.13 29.82
N ARG A 255 7.59 6.17 29.56
CA ARG A 255 9.01 6.05 29.15
C ARG A 255 9.91 6.17 30.37
#